data_AF-A0A538CKH1-F1
#
_entry.id   AF-A0A538CKH1-F1
#
_cell.length_a   1.000
_cell.length_b   1.000
_cell.length_c   1.000
_cell.angle_alpha   90.00
_cell.angle_beta   90.00
_cell.angle_gamma   90.00
#
_symmetry.space_group_name_H-M   'P 1'
#
loop_
_entity.id
_entity.type
_entity.pdbx_description
1 polymer ?
#
loop_
_entity_poly.entity_id
_entity_poly.type
_entity_poly.pdbx_seq_one_letter_code
_entity_poly.pdbx_strand_id
1 'polypeptide(L)'
;MTLVAAVPLRGAGGEPVDFARTIASHGVAELPPNRLDLEARVLETTLPIPRGARTVRLTERRDKLRIDAVADSVDTPARDALTTTVSHMFRFDENLFDFYKLVKDDGQLSWCAVGAGRMLRAPTVFEDVVNTM
;
A
#
# COMPACT_ATOMS: atom_id res chain seq x y z
N MET A 1 18.03 -5.38 6.54
CA MET A 1 16.84 -5.08 5.73
C MET A 1 17.25 -5.15 4.27
N THR A 2 16.46 -5.83 3.45
CA THR A 2 16.80 -6.11 2.06
C THR A 2 15.70 -5.56 1.15
N LEU A 3 16.09 -4.76 0.16
CA LEU A 3 15.16 -4.21 -0.82
C LEU A 3 14.49 -5.35 -1.60
N VAL A 4 13.16 -5.37 -1.57
CA VAL A 4 12.33 -6.30 -2.33
C VAL A 4 11.93 -5.67 -3.66
N ALA A 5 11.34 -4.47 -3.62
CA ALA A 5 10.89 -3.75 -4.79
C ALA A 5 10.76 -2.24 -4.52
N ALA A 6 10.71 -1.47 -5.60
CA ALA A 6 10.33 -0.06 -5.60
C ALA A 6 9.22 0.14 -6.66
N VAL A 7 7.97 0.24 -6.20
CA VAL A 7 6.78 0.32 -7.06
C VAL A 7 6.38 1.79 -7.21
N PRO A 8 6.11 2.30 -8.42
CA PRO A 8 5.60 3.67 -8.58
C PRO A 8 4.31 3.88 -7.80
N LEU A 9 4.17 5.03 -7.13
CA LEU A 9 2.92 5.43 -6.48
C LEU A 9 1.93 5.96 -7.53
N ARG A 10 1.54 5.07 -8.45
CA ARG A 10 0.56 5.33 -9.50
C ARG A 10 -0.41 4.16 -9.62
N GLY A 11 -1.69 4.48 -9.79
CA GLY A 11 -2.71 3.49 -10.14
C GLY A 11 -2.62 3.04 -11.59
N ALA A 12 -3.44 2.07 -11.97
CA ALA A 12 -3.43 1.49 -13.32
C ALA A 12 -3.79 2.51 -14.42
N GLY A 13 -4.54 3.56 -14.10
CA GLY A 13 -4.85 4.66 -15.01
C GLY A 13 -3.80 5.78 -15.04
N GLY A 14 -2.71 5.66 -14.27
CA GLY A 14 -1.64 6.64 -14.15
C GLY A 14 -1.88 7.75 -13.11
N GLU A 15 -3.05 7.76 -12.47
CA GLU A 15 -3.41 8.66 -11.39
C GLU A 15 -2.46 8.51 -10.19
N PRO A 16 -2.18 9.61 -9.46
CA PRO A 16 -1.27 9.56 -8.32
C PRO A 16 -1.86 8.75 -7.15
N VAL A 17 -0.98 8.12 -6.38
CA VAL A 17 -1.33 7.48 -5.10
C VAL A 17 -0.58 8.18 -3.98
N ASP A 18 -1.29 8.75 -3.00
CA ASP A 18 -0.63 9.31 -1.82
C ASP A 18 -0.44 8.20 -0.78
N PHE A 19 0.82 7.90 -0.45
CA PHE A 19 1.16 6.84 0.48
C PHE A 19 0.57 7.08 1.88
N ALA A 20 0.75 8.28 2.43
CA ALA A 20 0.33 8.59 3.80
C ALA A 20 -1.20 8.59 3.93
N ARG A 21 -1.92 9.12 2.95
CA ARG A 21 -3.38 9.09 2.93
C ARG A 21 -3.92 7.67 2.75
N THR A 22 -3.23 6.84 1.96
CA THR A 22 -3.65 5.45 1.74
C THR A 22 -3.54 4.65 3.04
N ILE A 23 -2.39 4.73 3.74
CA ILE A 23 -2.21 3.98 5.00
C ILE A 23 -3.07 4.55 6.15
N ALA A 24 -3.42 5.83 6.13
CA ALA A 24 -4.28 6.46 7.14
C ALA A 24 -5.80 6.36 6.85
N SER A 25 -6.19 5.64 5.79
CA SER A 25 -7.52 5.81 5.18
C SER A 25 -8.72 5.43 6.06
N HIS A 26 -8.66 4.34 6.82
CA HIS A 26 -9.83 3.85 7.58
C HIS A 26 -9.46 2.90 8.75
N GLY A 27 -8.27 3.09 9.34
CA GLY A 27 -7.87 2.42 10.58
C GLY A 27 -7.36 0.98 10.46
N VAL A 28 -7.56 0.27 9.34
CA VAL A 28 -7.04 -1.11 9.17
C VAL A 28 -5.52 -1.20 9.35
N ALA A 29 -4.78 -0.18 8.93
CA ALA A 29 -3.33 -0.12 9.10
C ALA A 29 -2.89 0.03 10.57
N GLU A 30 -3.79 0.40 11.48
CA GLU A 30 -3.52 0.56 12.91
C GLU A 30 -3.71 -0.74 13.70
N LEU A 31 -4.32 -1.76 13.07
CA LEU A 31 -4.62 -3.03 13.72
C LEU A 31 -3.40 -3.97 13.69
N PRO A 32 -3.10 -4.70 14.78
CA PRO A 32 -2.11 -5.76 14.76
C PRO A 32 -2.39 -6.79 13.64
N PRO A 33 -1.36 -7.34 12.98
CA PRO A 33 0.07 -7.23 13.28
C PRO A 33 0.75 -5.97 12.69
N ASN A 34 0.00 -5.01 12.15
CA ASN A 34 0.57 -3.80 11.57
C ASN A 34 1.17 -2.90 12.65
N ARG A 35 2.25 -2.19 12.29
CA ARG A 35 2.82 -1.10 13.07
C ARG A 35 2.88 0.12 12.17
N LEU A 36 2.01 1.08 12.45
CA LEU A 36 1.88 2.32 11.71
C LEU A 36 2.58 3.45 12.45
N ASP A 37 3.43 4.19 11.74
CA ASP A 37 4.00 5.46 12.17
C ASP A 37 3.67 6.50 11.10
N LEU A 38 2.62 7.27 11.34
CA LEU A 38 2.14 8.28 10.38
C LEU A 38 3.08 9.48 10.27
N GLU A 39 3.74 9.86 11.37
CA GLU A 39 4.70 10.97 11.36
C GLU A 39 5.93 10.63 10.51
N ALA A 40 6.48 9.43 10.69
CA ALA A 40 7.59 8.94 9.89
C ALA A 40 7.16 8.42 8.52
N ARG A 41 5.85 8.30 8.25
CA ARG A 41 5.27 7.68 7.05
C ARG A 41 5.84 6.28 6.81
N VAL A 42 5.62 5.41 7.78
CA VAL A 42 6.09 4.02 7.76
C VAL A 42 4.93 3.10 8.10
N LEU A 43 4.79 2.02 7.33
CA LEU A 43 3.95 0.88 7.67
C LEU A 43 4.82 -0.36 7.72
N GLU A 44 4.91 -1.00 8.89
CA GLU A 44 5.54 -2.32 9.04
C GLU A 44 4.43 -3.37 9.20
N THR A 45 4.53 -4.47 8.47
CA THR A 45 3.54 -5.55 8.50
C THR A 45 4.19 -6.88 8.16
N THR A 46 3.56 -7.99 8.54
CA THR A 46 4.06 -9.33 8.26
C THR A 46 3.15 -10.01 7.24
N LEU A 47 3.72 -10.36 6.09
CA LEU A 47 2.97 -10.87 4.94
C LEU A 47 3.32 -12.34 4.65
N PRO A 48 2.37 -13.13 4.16
CA PRO A 48 2.64 -14.50 3.74
C PRO A 48 3.56 -14.53 2.51
N ILE A 49 4.43 -15.52 2.47
CA ILE A 49 5.28 -15.86 1.32
C ILE A 49 5.14 -17.36 1.05
N PRO A 50 5.61 -17.90 -0.10
CA PRO A 50 5.43 -19.33 -0.42
C PRO A 50 5.92 -20.29 0.66
N ARG A 51 6.91 -19.89 1.47
CA ARG A 51 7.42 -20.64 2.62
C ARG A 51 7.46 -19.77 3.88
N GLY A 52 6.30 -19.65 4.54
CA GLY A 52 6.16 -18.96 5.82
C GLY A 52 5.67 -17.53 5.66
N ALA A 53 6.21 -16.61 6.47
CA ALA A 53 5.86 -15.20 6.45
C ALA A 53 7.11 -14.32 6.56
N ARG A 54 7.00 -13.08 6.11
CA ARG A 54 8.08 -12.10 6.16
C ARG A 54 7.54 -10.74 6.60
N THR A 55 8.17 -10.18 7.63
CA THR A 55 7.97 -8.79 8.00
C THR A 55 8.60 -7.88 6.94
N VAL A 56 7.82 -6.93 6.46
CA VAL A 56 8.24 -5.89 5.53
C VAL A 56 7.99 -4.52 6.12
N ARG A 57 8.84 -3.57 5.76
CA ARG A 57 8.68 -2.14 6.03
C ARG A 57 8.39 -1.44 4.71
N LEU A 58 7.31 -0.69 4.70
CA LEU A 58 6.83 0.08 3.57
C LEU A 58 7.10 1.57 3.83
N THR A 59 7.74 2.23 2.87
CA THR A 59 8.03 3.67 2.95
C THR A 59 7.87 4.33 1.59
N GLU A 60 7.63 5.63 1.59
CA GLU A 60 7.68 6.45 0.38
C GLU A 60 9.10 6.97 0.13
N ARG A 61 9.60 6.83 -1.11
CA ARG A 61 10.87 7.41 -1.57
C ARG A 61 10.76 7.87 -3.02
N ARG A 62 10.92 9.19 -3.24
CA ARG A 62 10.94 9.81 -4.58
C ARG A 62 9.82 9.26 -5.48
N ASP A 63 8.55 9.44 -5.09
CA ASP A 63 7.35 8.95 -5.79
C ASP A 63 7.14 7.43 -5.87
N LYS A 64 7.94 6.64 -5.15
CA LYS A 64 7.83 5.18 -5.13
C LYS A 64 7.50 4.65 -3.74
N LEU A 65 6.68 3.62 -3.70
CA LEU A 65 6.53 2.72 -2.59
C LEU A 65 7.75 1.78 -2.55
N ARG A 66 8.59 1.96 -1.54
CA ARG A 66 9.73 1.09 -1.26
C ARG A 66 9.29 -0.02 -0.31
N ILE A 67 9.58 -1.25 -0.69
CA ILE A 67 9.30 -2.46 0.08
C ILE A 67 10.62 -3.05 0.54
N ASP A 68 10.90 -3.02 1.84
CA ASP A 68 12.10 -3.62 2.44
C ASP A 68 11.71 -4.79 3.34
N ALA A 69 12.28 -5.97 3.12
CA ALA A 69 12.10 -7.10 4.00
C ALA A 69 13.04 -7.01 5.23
N VAL A 70 12.53 -7.37 6.40
CA VAL A 70 13.33 -7.61 7.61
C VAL A 70 13.94 -9.02 7.50
N ALA A 71 15.02 -9.09 6.73
CA ALA A 71 15.84 -10.28 6.50
C ALA A 71 17.23 -9.86 5.99
N ASP A 72 18.16 -10.81 5.95
CA ASP A 72 19.47 -10.65 5.29
C ASP A 72 19.35 -10.86 3.78
N SER A 73 18.52 -11.83 3.35
CA SER A 73 18.23 -12.10 1.95
C SER A 73 16.78 -12.52 1.74
N VAL A 74 16.29 -12.35 0.51
CA VAL A 74 14.96 -12.75 0.07
C VAL A 74 15.10 -13.34 -1.32
N ASP A 75 14.61 -14.56 -1.51
CA ASP A 75 14.62 -15.23 -2.81
C ASP A 75 13.56 -14.63 -3.76
N THR A 76 13.67 -14.94 -5.05
CA THR A 76 12.76 -14.40 -6.07
C THR A 76 11.29 -14.72 -5.80
N PRO A 77 10.90 -15.97 -5.45
CA PRO A 77 9.49 -16.28 -5.15
C PRO A 77 8.92 -15.46 -3.99
N ALA A 78 9.69 -15.24 -2.92
CA ALA A 78 9.24 -14.39 -1.82
C ALA A 78 9.18 -12.91 -2.24
N ARG A 79 10.12 -12.42 -3.07
CA ARG A 79 10.04 -11.05 -3.61
C ARG A 79 8.78 -10.81 -4.44
N ASP A 80 8.45 -11.75 -5.32
CA ASP A 80 7.29 -11.65 -6.20
C ASP A 80 5.99 -11.69 -5.39
N ALA A 81 5.89 -12.61 -4.43
CA ALA A 81 4.75 -12.70 -3.51
C ALA A 81 4.56 -11.40 -2.71
N LEU A 82 5.62 -10.89 -2.07
CA LEU A 82 5.56 -9.65 -1.29
C LEU A 82 5.15 -8.45 -2.15
N THR A 83 5.74 -8.32 -3.35
CA THR A 83 5.42 -7.22 -4.28
C THR A 83 3.97 -7.29 -4.73
N THR A 84 3.47 -8.51 -5.02
CA THR A 84 2.09 -8.76 -5.44
C THR A 84 1.11 -8.41 -4.31
N THR A 85 1.33 -8.94 -3.11
CA THR A 85 0.47 -8.67 -1.94
C THR A 85 0.42 -7.19 -1.62
N VAL A 86 1.57 -6.50 -1.57
CA VAL A 86 1.60 -5.05 -1.30
C VAL A 86 0.91 -4.26 -2.42
N SER A 87 1.09 -4.64 -3.69
CA SER A 87 0.41 -3.95 -4.80
C SER A 87 -1.11 -4.09 -4.71
N HIS A 88 -1.59 -5.27 -4.28
CA HIS A 88 -3.01 -5.51 -4.02
C HIS A 88 -3.53 -4.71 -2.80
N MET A 89 -2.75 -4.63 -1.71
CA MET A 89 -3.11 -3.80 -0.55
C MET A 89 -3.32 -2.33 -0.94
N PHE A 90 -2.44 -1.78 -1.78
CA PHE A 90 -2.53 -0.40 -2.28
C PHE A 90 -3.48 -0.22 -3.47
N ARG A 91 -4.12 -1.31 -3.95
CA ARG A 91 -5.05 -1.31 -5.09
C ARG A 91 -4.44 -0.70 -6.36
N PHE A 92 -3.15 -0.91 -6.61
CA PHE A 92 -2.48 -0.33 -7.80
C PHE A 92 -3.08 -0.82 -9.13
N ASP A 93 -3.77 -1.95 -9.11
CA ASP A 93 -4.51 -2.53 -10.22
C ASP A 93 -5.85 -1.83 -10.51
N GLU A 94 -6.43 -1.12 -9.53
CA GLU A 94 -7.65 -0.35 -9.77
C GLU A 94 -7.36 0.87 -10.64
N ASN A 95 -8.12 1.04 -11.71
CA ASN A 95 -8.10 2.23 -12.53
C ASN A 95 -9.15 3.23 -12.02
N LEU A 96 -8.68 4.34 -11.44
CA LEU A 96 -9.54 5.45 -10.98
C LEU A 96 -9.44 6.69 -11.88
N PHE A 97 -8.92 6.56 -13.10
CA PHE A 97 -8.68 7.68 -14.01
C PHE A 97 -9.91 8.59 -14.17
N ASP A 98 -11.10 8.02 -14.40
CA ASP A 98 -12.32 8.80 -14.61
C ASP A 98 -12.73 9.59 -13.36
N PHE A 99 -12.56 9.01 -12.16
CA PHE A 99 -12.79 9.71 -10.90
C PHE A 99 -11.84 10.91 -10.76
N TYR A 100 -10.54 10.70 -10.99
CA TYR A 100 -9.52 11.75 -10.88
C TYR A 100 -9.73 12.86 -11.92
N LYS A 101 -10.16 12.51 -13.13
CA LYS A 101 -10.52 13.47 -14.17
C LYS A 101 -11.73 14.30 -13.76
N LEU A 102 -12.76 13.68 -13.19
CA LEU A 102 -13.98 14.36 -12.75
C LEU A 102 -13.71 15.33 -11.60
N VAL A 103 -13.02 14.88 -10.55
CA VAL A 103 -12.83 15.71 -9.34
C VAL A 103 -11.85 16.84 -9.57
N LYS A 104 -10.94 16.74 -10.54
CA LYS A 104 -9.93 17.78 -10.82
C LYS A 104 -10.54 19.17 -11.06
N ASP A 105 -11.66 19.21 -11.76
CA ASP A 105 -12.35 20.46 -12.12
C ASP A 105 -13.50 20.79 -11.15
N ASP A 106 -13.67 19.99 -10.09
CA ASP A 106 -14.70 20.20 -9.07
C ASP A 106 -14.21 21.15 -7.97
N GLY A 107 -15.05 22.15 -7.65
CA GLY A 107 -14.70 23.20 -6.68
C GLY A 107 -14.51 22.70 -5.24
N GLN A 108 -15.16 21.61 -4.85
CA GLN A 108 -15.07 21.06 -3.49
C GLN A 108 -14.16 19.82 -3.42
N LEU A 109 -14.02 19.09 -4.53
CA LEU A 109 -13.33 17.80 -4.57
C LEU A 109 -11.98 17.83 -5.32
N SER A 110 -11.56 18.96 -5.90
CA SER A 110 -10.27 19.09 -6.59
C SER A 110 -9.06 18.70 -5.75
N TRP A 111 -9.13 18.83 -4.42
CA TRP A 111 -8.07 18.35 -3.53
C TRP A 111 -7.87 16.82 -3.60
N CYS A 112 -8.87 16.04 -4.00
CA CYS A 112 -8.75 14.60 -4.18
C CYS A 112 -7.84 14.22 -5.34
N ALA A 113 -7.76 15.07 -6.37
CA ALA A 113 -6.97 14.83 -7.58
C ALA A 113 -5.46 14.68 -7.33
N VAL A 114 -4.97 15.06 -6.14
CA VAL A 114 -3.58 14.90 -5.71
C VAL A 114 -3.31 13.58 -4.97
N GLY A 115 -4.15 12.56 -5.13
CA GLY A 115 -3.89 11.19 -4.67
C GLY A 115 -4.75 10.71 -3.50
N ALA A 116 -5.92 11.33 -3.25
CA ALA A 116 -6.86 10.88 -2.23
C ALA A 116 -7.95 9.93 -2.78
N GLY A 117 -8.71 9.28 -1.90
CA GLY A 117 -9.84 8.42 -2.29
C GLY A 117 -9.52 6.93 -2.45
N ARG A 118 -8.27 6.52 -2.25
CA ARG A 118 -7.88 5.10 -2.19
C ARG A 118 -7.85 4.62 -0.74
N MET A 119 -8.41 3.43 -0.50
CA MET A 119 -8.43 2.78 0.80
C MET A 119 -7.52 1.55 0.80
N LEU A 120 -6.65 1.42 1.82
CA LEU A 120 -5.73 0.30 1.96
C LEU A 120 -6.49 -1.01 2.24
N ARG A 121 -6.41 -2.02 1.37
CA ARG A 121 -7.02 -3.33 1.66
C ARG A 121 -6.22 -4.09 2.71
N ALA A 122 -6.87 -4.98 3.47
CA ALA A 122 -6.13 -5.96 4.25
C ALA A 122 -5.34 -6.88 3.31
N PRO A 123 -4.20 -7.43 3.75
CA PRO A 123 -3.38 -8.31 2.93
C PRO A 123 -4.06 -9.64 2.61
N THR A 124 -5.07 -10.06 3.38
CA THR A 124 -5.87 -11.27 3.11
C THR A 124 -7.36 -11.03 3.33
N VAL A 125 -8.20 -11.81 2.62
CA VAL A 125 -9.66 -11.81 2.81
C VAL A 125 -10.05 -12.25 4.23
N PHE A 126 -9.25 -13.13 4.86
CA PHE A 126 -9.46 -13.51 6.25
C PHE A 126 -9.34 -12.29 7.18
N GLU A 127 -8.33 -11.46 6.98
CA GLU A 127 -8.17 -10.22 7.74
C GLU A 127 -9.26 -9.20 7.44
N ASP A 128 -9.73 -9.08 6.19
CA ASP A 128 -10.88 -8.22 5.87
C ASP A 128 -12.15 -8.65 6.65
N VAL A 129 -12.39 -9.95 6.82
CA VAL A 129 -13.55 -10.49 7.56
C VAL A 129 -13.41 -10.30 9.06
N VAL A 130 -12.23 -10.54 9.63
CA VAL A 130 -11.98 -10.35 11.08
C VAL A 130 -12.09 -8.87 11.48
N ASN A 131 -11.61 -7.96 10.64
CA ASN A 131 -11.64 -6.52 10.96
C ASN A 131 -13.05 -5.89 10.88
N THR A 132 -14.05 -6.61 10.37
CA THR A 132 -15.43 -6.10 10.23
C THR A 132 -16.38 -6.61 11.33
N MET A 133 -15.93 -7.51 12.22
CA MET A 133 -16.71 -8.05 13.35
C MET A 133 -16.30 -7.42 14.68
#